data_AF-A0A8J2PBW5-F1
#
_entry.id   AF-A0A8J2PBW5-F1
#
_cell.length_a   1.000
_cell.length_b   1.000
_cell.length_c   1.000
_cell.angle_alpha   90.00
_cell.angle_beta   90.00
_cell.angle_gamma   90.00
#
_symmetry.space_group_name_H-M   'P 1'
#
loop_
_entity.id
_entity.type
_entity.pdbx_description
1 polymer ?
#
loop_
_entity_poly.entity_id
_entity_poly.type
_entity_poly.pdbx_seq_one_letter_code
_entity_poly.pdbx_strand_id
1 'polypeptide(L)'
;MFLKRAVKAVLLIFVMLMIKCLWNSILNDTHNQNTPTVQSEEVAGIPKPFVKMSHISFSEIKDLPLGDPRIIEYLRRYVLIPPSKLPYVFTKEMGSLYKEQVKQMFGTKSNGFFIECGANDGEYLSNTLELEMRGWKGLLIEAQPELGKMLMTKNRKAWFANVCLSPYSNISEIEFAVGRFMNARYKNAIGKLLLPDNSYMGTLYRKYGKVPCFPITTIMAALGVTHVDYLSLDVEGVELKILNTLPFDGTLVIDYIQVEINHVRGGQKAVKRFLESKGYDFLFMHDIDAFYKRRF
;
A
#
# COMPACT_ATOMS: atom_id res chain seq x y z
N MET A 1 46.93 -10.92 34.24
CA MET A 1 45.89 -11.89 33.76
C MET A 1 44.86 -12.28 34.83
N PHE A 2 45.14 -12.12 36.13
CA PHE A 2 44.18 -12.43 37.22
C PHE A 2 43.02 -11.41 37.38
N LEU A 3 43.27 -10.12 37.13
CA LEU A 3 42.25 -9.06 37.35
C LEU A 3 41.04 -9.17 36.39
N LYS A 4 41.22 -9.64 35.16
CA LYS A 4 40.13 -9.82 34.18
C LYS A 4 39.21 -11.02 34.49
N ARG A 5 39.69 -12.02 35.24
CA ARG A 5 38.88 -13.19 35.65
C ARG A 5 38.01 -12.88 36.87
N ALA A 6 38.53 -12.10 37.82
CA ALA A 6 37.78 -11.66 39.00
C ALA A 6 36.59 -10.76 38.63
N VAL A 7 36.78 -9.81 37.70
CA VAL A 7 35.69 -8.92 37.24
C VAL A 7 34.57 -9.68 36.52
N LYS A 8 34.90 -10.71 35.73
CA LYS A 8 33.90 -11.57 35.07
C LYS A 8 33.08 -12.41 36.06
N ALA A 9 33.71 -12.90 37.13
CA ALA A 9 33.03 -13.68 38.16
C ALA A 9 32.06 -12.81 38.98
N VAL A 10 32.46 -11.59 39.34
CA VAL A 10 31.60 -10.64 40.07
C VAL A 10 30.39 -10.21 39.22
N LEU A 11 30.60 -9.97 37.91
CA LEU A 11 29.51 -9.59 37.00
C LEU A 11 28.47 -10.72 36.83
N LEU A 12 28.91 -11.99 36.77
CA LEU A 12 28.00 -13.14 36.68
C LEU A 12 27.16 -13.33 37.94
N ILE A 13 27.74 -13.11 39.13
CA ILE A 13 27.03 -13.21 40.40
C ILE A 13 25.93 -12.12 40.50
N PHE A 14 26.24 -10.90 40.06
CA PHE A 14 25.26 -9.80 40.01
C PHE A 14 24.10 -10.09 39.05
N VAL A 15 24.36 -10.66 37.87
CA VAL A 15 23.30 -11.03 36.92
C VAL A 15 22.42 -12.15 37.49
N MET A 16 23.00 -13.15 38.15
CA MET A 16 22.20 -14.22 38.77
C MET A 16 21.33 -13.74 39.93
N LEU A 17 21.79 -12.79 40.74
CA LEU A 17 21.00 -12.19 41.83
C LEU A 17 19.83 -11.36 41.28
N MET A 18 20.03 -10.61 40.19
CA MET A 18 18.97 -9.83 39.54
C MET A 18 17.88 -10.72 38.94
N ILE A 19 18.25 -11.83 38.29
CA ILE A 19 17.27 -12.79 37.76
C ILE A 19 16.46 -13.44 38.88
N LYS A 20 17.09 -13.74 40.03
CA LYS A 20 16.40 -14.32 41.19
C LYS A 20 15.42 -13.33 41.86
N CYS A 21 15.76 -12.04 41.92
CA CYS A 21 14.85 -11.00 42.40
C CYS A 21 13.66 -10.78 41.45
N LEU A 22 13.89 -10.78 40.14
CA LEU A 22 12.83 -10.66 39.13
C LEU A 22 11.88 -11.87 39.17
N TRP A 23 12.41 -13.08 39.35
CA TRP A 23 11.60 -14.30 39.46
C TRP A 23 10.74 -14.33 40.73
N ASN A 24 11.27 -13.88 41.88
CA ASN A 24 10.50 -13.79 43.12
C ASN A 24 9.42 -12.69 43.08
N SER A 25 9.64 -11.61 42.31
CA SER A 25 8.62 -10.56 42.10
C SER A 25 7.46 -11.05 41.24
N ILE A 26 7.70 -11.96 40.29
CA ILE A 26 6.68 -12.50 39.39
C ILE A 26 5.81 -13.57 40.09
N LEU A 27 6.37 -14.32 41.05
CA LEU A 27 5.62 -15.34 41.79
C LEU A 27 4.69 -14.76 42.87
N ASN A 28 5.00 -13.58 43.42
CA ASN A 28 4.20 -12.98 44.50
C ASN A 28 2.90 -12.28 44.04
N ASP A 29 2.68 -12.09 42.73
CA ASP A 29 1.47 -11.44 42.19
C ASP A 29 0.32 -12.41 41.85
N THR A 30 0.46 -13.70 42.16
CA THR A 30 -0.55 -14.73 41.82
C THR A 30 -1.37 -15.29 42.99
N HIS A 31 -1.41 -14.60 44.13
CA HIS A 31 -2.31 -14.97 45.23
C HIS A 31 -2.95 -13.75 45.90
N ASN A 32 -4.06 -13.27 45.32
CA ASN A 32 -5.08 -12.59 46.10
C ASN A 32 -6.47 -12.86 45.52
N GLN A 33 -7.05 -14.01 45.88
CA GLN A 33 -8.46 -14.31 45.67
C GLN A 33 -9.23 -13.92 46.93
N ASN A 34 -10.12 -12.93 46.82
CA ASN A 34 -11.27 -12.76 47.69
C ASN A 34 -12.36 -12.03 46.89
N THR A 35 -13.39 -12.77 46.48
CA THR A 35 -14.60 -12.25 45.84
C THR A 35 -15.78 -12.44 46.79
N PRO A 36 -16.58 -11.39 47.09
CA PRO A 36 -17.93 -11.56 47.60
C PRO A 36 -18.91 -11.69 46.43
N THR A 37 -19.80 -12.68 46.51
CA THR A 37 -20.94 -12.88 45.61
C THR A 37 -21.93 -11.72 45.69
N VAL A 38 -22.17 -11.07 44.54
CA VAL A 38 -23.35 -10.22 44.30
C VAL A 38 -23.95 -10.64 42.96
N GLN A 39 -25.22 -11.05 42.98
CA GLN A 39 -26.04 -11.24 41.79
C GLN A 39 -26.46 -9.87 41.24
N SER A 40 -26.32 -9.61 39.95
CA SER A 40 -27.19 -8.70 39.18
C SER A 40 -26.92 -8.73 37.67
N GLU A 41 -28.00 -8.99 36.94
CA GLU A 41 -28.44 -8.37 35.69
C GLU A 41 -27.62 -8.50 34.38
N GLU A 42 -28.31 -9.01 33.36
CA GLU A 42 -27.93 -9.06 31.95
C GLU A 42 -27.57 -7.66 31.41
N VAL A 43 -26.29 -7.41 31.18
CA VAL A 43 -25.83 -6.29 30.36
C VAL A 43 -25.80 -6.72 28.90
N ALA A 44 -26.83 -6.34 28.16
CA ALA A 44 -26.83 -6.40 26.70
C ALA A 44 -25.73 -5.50 26.13
N GLY A 45 -24.81 -6.06 25.34
CA GLY A 45 -23.88 -5.25 24.52
C GLY A 45 -22.40 -5.65 24.50
N ILE A 46 -21.99 -6.79 25.05
CA ILE A 46 -20.61 -7.28 24.87
C ILE A 46 -20.49 -7.93 23.48
N PRO A 47 -19.61 -7.45 22.59
CA PRO A 47 -19.33 -8.14 21.32
C PRO A 47 -18.91 -9.57 21.62
N LYS A 48 -19.53 -10.55 20.95
CA LYS A 48 -19.17 -11.97 21.06
C LYS A 48 -17.64 -12.11 20.96
N PRO A 49 -17.02 -12.98 21.78
CA PRO A 49 -15.57 -13.09 21.85
C PRO A 49 -15.01 -13.28 20.44
N PHE A 50 -13.99 -12.47 20.11
CA PHE A 50 -13.21 -12.59 18.88
C PHE A 50 -12.97 -14.07 18.62
N VAL A 51 -13.60 -14.60 17.57
CA VAL A 51 -13.31 -15.95 17.10
C VAL A 51 -11.80 -16.00 16.94
N LYS A 52 -11.14 -16.94 17.62
CA LYS A 52 -9.73 -17.25 17.41
C LYS A 52 -9.60 -17.68 15.96
N MET A 53 -9.39 -16.72 15.07
CA MET A 53 -9.40 -16.95 13.64
C MET A 53 -8.11 -17.65 13.24
N SER A 54 -8.28 -18.81 12.62
CA SER A 54 -7.20 -19.54 11.95
C SER A 54 -6.44 -18.60 11.01
N HIS A 55 -5.12 -18.73 10.99
CA HIS A 55 -4.28 -18.03 10.02
C HIS A 55 -4.78 -18.35 8.61
N ILE A 56 -5.35 -17.36 7.90
CA ILE A 56 -5.75 -17.51 6.51
C ILE A 56 -4.59 -17.14 5.59
N SER A 57 -4.26 -18.03 4.68
CA SER A 57 -3.14 -17.88 3.73
C SER A 57 -3.56 -17.13 2.45
N PHE A 58 -2.56 -16.64 1.71
CA PHE A 58 -2.81 -16.05 0.38
C PHE A 58 -3.44 -17.05 -0.58
N SER A 59 -2.99 -18.32 -0.56
CA SER A 59 -3.56 -19.38 -1.40
C SER A 59 -5.05 -19.62 -1.12
N GLU A 60 -5.47 -19.49 0.14
CA GLU A 60 -6.89 -19.60 0.49
C GLU A 60 -7.69 -18.40 -0.02
N ILE A 61 -7.24 -17.16 0.23
CA ILE A 61 -8.04 -15.98 -0.16
C ILE A 61 -8.12 -15.76 -1.67
N LYS A 62 -7.13 -16.24 -2.44
CA LYS A 62 -7.06 -16.06 -3.89
C LYS A 62 -8.24 -16.69 -4.62
N ASP A 63 -8.75 -17.81 -4.09
CA ASP A 63 -9.82 -18.59 -4.71
C ASP A 63 -11.21 -18.27 -4.13
N LEU A 64 -11.29 -17.33 -3.19
CA LEU A 64 -12.57 -16.89 -2.62
C LEU A 64 -13.32 -15.94 -3.56
N PRO A 65 -14.67 -15.94 -3.53
CA PRO A 65 -15.46 -14.93 -4.21
C PRO A 65 -15.06 -13.52 -3.75
N LEU A 66 -14.96 -12.59 -4.70
CA LEU A 66 -14.74 -11.18 -4.36
C LEU A 66 -15.86 -10.69 -3.41
N GLY A 67 -15.47 -9.98 -2.36
CA GLY A 67 -16.38 -9.53 -1.30
C GLY A 67 -16.47 -10.47 -0.10
N ASP A 68 -15.84 -11.65 -0.14
CA ASP A 68 -15.74 -12.51 1.04
C ASP A 68 -15.07 -11.75 2.21
N PRO A 69 -15.68 -11.67 3.40
CA PRO A 69 -15.12 -10.93 4.54
C PRO A 69 -13.71 -11.38 4.95
N ARG A 70 -13.34 -12.62 4.66
CA ARG A 70 -11.99 -13.14 4.95
C ARG A 70 -10.91 -12.49 4.09
N ILE A 71 -11.24 -12.07 2.86
CA ILE A 71 -10.34 -11.29 2.02
C ILE A 71 -10.08 -9.93 2.67
N ILE A 72 -11.16 -9.26 3.13
CA ILE A 72 -11.07 -7.95 3.78
C ILE A 72 -10.20 -8.02 5.04
N GLU A 73 -10.39 -9.04 5.86
CA GLU A 73 -9.57 -9.27 7.04
C GLU A 73 -8.11 -9.53 6.68
N TYR A 74 -7.85 -10.39 5.68
CA TYR A 74 -6.49 -10.65 5.23
C TYR A 74 -5.78 -9.37 4.80
N LEU A 75 -6.47 -8.53 4.02
CA LEU A 75 -5.92 -7.24 3.57
C LEU A 75 -5.58 -6.34 4.76
N ARG A 76 -6.51 -6.16 5.71
CA ARG A 76 -6.30 -5.32 6.90
C ARG A 76 -5.15 -5.82 7.78
N ARG A 77 -4.97 -7.13 7.86
CA ARG A 77 -3.99 -7.75 8.76
C ARG A 77 -2.60 -7.89 8.16
N TYR A 78 -2.51 -8.14 6.86
CA TYR A 78 -1.25 -8.57 6.21
C TYR A 78 -0.80 -7.70 5.04
N VAL A 79 -1.67 -6.89 4.45
CA VAL A 79 -1.35 -6.12 3.24
C VAL A 79 -1.34 -4.62 3.49
N LEU A 80 -2.34 -4.10 4.19
CA LEU A 80 -2.53 -2.68 4.41
C LEU A 80 -1.72 -2.20 5.61
N ILE A 81 -0.69 -1.40 5.33
CA ILE A 81 0.12 -0.74 6.32
C ILE A 81 -0.49 0.64 6.60
N PRO A 82 -0.79 0.98 7.88
CA PRO A 82 -1.43 2.25 8.21
C PRO A 82 -0.48 3.45 8.05
N PRO A 83 -1.03 4.66 7.86
CA PRO A 83 -0.28 5.92 7.87
C PRO A 83 0.68 6.05 9.06
N SER A 84 1.92 6.48 8.80
CA SER A 84 2.90 6.68 9.86
C SER A 84 2.53 7.89 10.74
N LYS A 85 2.71 7.75 12.05
CA LYS A 85 2.60 8.88 13.00
C LYS A 85 3.92 9.61 13.22
N LEU A 86 5.03 9.07 12.71
CA LEU A 86 6.38 9.63 12.88
C LEU A 86 6.66 10.77 11.89
N PRO A 87 7.59 11.70 12.18
CA PRO A 87 7.99 12.73 11.22
C PRO A 87 8.42 12.16 9.86
N TYR A 88 8.19 12.90 8.78
CA TYR A 88 8.66 12.55 7.45
C TYR A 88 10.17 12.37 7.41
N VAL A 89 10.65 11.39 6.63
CA VAL A 89 12.08 11.15 6.41
C VAL A 89 12.34 11.21 4.91
N PHE A 90 12.49 12.43 4.42
CA PHE A 90 12.79 12.72 3.02
C PHE A 90 14.30 12.93 2.85
N THR A 91 14.84 12.32 1.80
CA THR A 91 16.28 12.26 1.47
C THR A 91 16.62 12.91 0.13
N LYS A 92 15.60 13.33 -0.61
CA LYS A 92 15.65 13.95 -1.92
C LYS A 92 15.01 15.33 -1.81
N GLU A 93 15.41 16.25 -2.68
CA GLU A 93 14.74 17.55 -2.72
C GLU A 93 13.28 17.37 -3.10
N MET A 94 12.41 18.02 -2.33
CA MET A 94 10.96 18.02 -2.53
C MET A 94 10.60 18.82 -3.78
N GLY A 95 10.63 18.16 -4.93
CA GLY A 95 10.11 18.67 -6.19
C GLY A 95 8.84 17.92 -6.56
N SER A 96 7.67 18.45 -6.18
CA SER A 96 6.42 17.94 -6.76
C SER A 96 6.46 18.24 -8.26
N LEU A 97 6.57 17.19 -9.08
CA LEU A 97 6.48 17.27 -10.54
C LEU A 97 5.24 18.07 -10.99
N TYR A 98 4.14 17.92 -10.25
CA TYR A 98 2.81 18.33 -10.67
C TYR A 98 2.23 19.53 -9.89
N LYS A 99 3.04 20.43 -9.34
CA LYS A 99 2.51 21.53 -8.48
C LYS A 99 1.41 22.34 -9.17
N GLU A 100 1.62 22.69 -10.44
CA GLU A 100 0.64 23.46 -11.22
C GLU A 100 -0.57 22.63 -11.63
N GLN A 101 -0.39 21.37 -12.03
CA GLN A 101 -1.48 20.47 -12.40
C GLN A 101 -2.38 20.15 -11.19
N VAL A 102 -1.78 19.90 -10.03
CA VAL A 102 -2.47 19.72 -8.75
C VAL A 102 -3.27 20.97 -8.41
N LYS A 103 -2.68 22.17 -8.55
CA LYS A 103 -3.39 23.44 -8.34
C LYS A 103 -4.53 23.63 -9.34
N GLN A 104 -4.34 23.27 -10.60
CA GLN A 104 -5.36 23.36 -11.64
C GLN A 104 -6.55 22.41 -11.38
N MET A 105 -6.29 21.17 -10.96
CA MET A 105 -7.33 20.16 -10.74
C MET A 105 -8.06 20.35 -9.40
N PHE A 106 -7.33 20.71 -8.33
CA PHE A 106 -7.84 20.65 -6.97
C PHE A 106 -7.84 21.99 -6.24
N GLY A 107 -7.23 23.04 -6.80
CA GLY A 107 -7.19 24.37 -6.20
C GLY A 107 -6.60 24.34 -4.79
N THR A 108 -7.38 24.81 -3.83
CA THR A 108 -7.05 24.86 -2.40
C THR A 108 -7.64 23.71 -1.58
N LYS A 109 -8.23 22.68 -2.23
CA LYS A 109 -8.82 21.53 -1.54
C LYS A 109 -7.76 20.79 -0.72
N SER A 110 -8.08 20.47 0.53
CA SER A 110 -7.16 19.89 1.52
C SER A 110 -7.63 18.57 2.12
N ASN A 111 -8.82 18.07 1.76
CA ASN A 111 -9.48 16.94 2.41
C ASN A 111 -9.91 15.83 1.43
N GLY A 112 -9.16 15.62 0.35
CA GLY A 112 -9.44 14.54 -0.59
C GLY A 112 -8.80 13.19 -0.23
N PHE A 113 -9.13 12.17 -1.02
CA PHE A 113 -8.51 10.86 -1.00
C PHE A 113 -7.82 10.55 -2.32
N PHE A 114 -6.52 10.25 -2.30
CA PHE A 114 -5.78 9.84 -3.50
C PHE A 114 -5.41 8.35 -3.50
N ILE A 115 -5.14 7.81 -4.68
CA ILE A 115 -4.42 6.56 -4.87
C ILE A 115 -3.23 6.86 -5.79
N GLU A 116 -2.04 6.42 -5.40
CA GLU A 116 -0.85 6.39 -6.26
C GLU A 116 -0.42 4.94 -6.45
N CYS A 117 -0.61 4.41 -7.66
CA CYS A 117 -0.12 3.09 -8.04
C CYS A 117 1.11 3.27 -8.93
N GLY A 118 2.24 2.74 -8.46
CA GLY A 118 3.58 3.15 -8.93
C GLY A 118 4.29 4.09 -7.96
N ALA A 119 4.04 3.96 -6.65
CA ALA A 119 4.54 4.91 -5.66
C ALA A 119 6.07 4.92 -5.48
N ASN A 120 6.79 4.00 -6.14
CA ASN A 120 8.25 3.94 -6.17
C ASN A 120 8.84 3.92 -4.75
N ASP A 121 9.79 4.79 -4.45
CA ASP A 121 10.42 4.88 -3.14
C ASP A 121 9.65 5.78 -2.17
N GLY A 122 8.43 6.20 -2.52
CA GLY A 122 7.57 7.04 -1.70
C GLY A 122 7.92 8.51 -1.70
N GLU A 123 8.92 8.96 -2.46
CA GLU A 123 9.43 10.33 -2.38
C GLU A 123 9.75 10.90 -3.75
N TYR A 124 10.57 10.19 -4.53
CA TYR A 124 11.05 10.63 -5.82
C TYR A 124 9.93 10.62 -6.85
N LEU A 125 9.69 11.79 -7.46
CA LEU A 125 8.68 11.96 -8.50
C LEU A 125 7.27 11.54 -8.06
N SER A 126 6.97 11.60 -6.74
CA SER A 126 5.65 11.21 -6.25
C SER A 126 4.58 12.17 -6.73
N ASN A 127 3.50 11.62 -7.27
CA ASN A 127 2.38 12.37 -7.85
C ASN A 127 1.43 12.91 -6.77
N THR A 128 1.49 12.36 -5.56
CA THR A 128 0.53 12.64 -4.48
C THR A 128 1.15 13.20 -3.22
N LEU A 129 2.48 13.27 -3.12
CA LEU A 129 3.14 13.75 -1.90
C LEU A 129 2.73 15.19 -1.53
N GLU A 130 2.58 16.06 -2.54
CA GLU A 130 2.08 17.43 -2.35
C GLU A 130 0.63 17.45 -1.83
N LEU A 131 -0.24 16.57 -2.34
CA LEU A 131 -1.62 16.44 -1.85
C LEU A 131 -1.65 15.95 -0.40
N GLU A 132 -0.83 14.96 -0.07
CA GLU A 132 -0.68 14.44 1.29
C GLU A 132 -0.25 15.53 2.28
N MET A 133 0.73 16.36 1.90
CA MET A 133 1.17 17.49 2.72
C MET A 133 0.09 18.56 2.90
N ARG A 134 -0.87 18.65 1.97
CA ARG A 134 -2.05 19.52 2.11
C ARG A 134 -3.14 18.92 2.99
N GLY A 135 -2.92 17.74 3.58
CA GLY A 135 -3.86 17.07 4.48
C GLY A 135 -4.72 15.99 3.82
N TRP A 136 -4.46 15.66 2.55
CA TRP A 136 -5.18 14.57 1.89
C TRP A 136 -4.82 13.23 2.52
N LYS A 137 -5.81 12.35 2.57
CA LYS A 137 -5.59 10.94 2.85
C LYS A 137 -5.29 10.23 1.55
N GLY A 138 -4.71 9.04 1.63
CA GLY A 138 -4.56 8.26 0.42
C GLY A 138 -4.03 6.86 0.65
N LEU A 139 -3.78 6.20 -0.47
CA LEU A 139 -3.21 4.86 -0.58
C LEU A 139 -2.06 4.89 -1.59
N LEU A 140 -0.89 4.43 -1.16
CA LEU A 140 0.28 4.18 -2.00
C LEU A 140 0.33 2.68 -2.31
N ILE A 141 0.55 2.34 -3.58
CA ILE A 141 0.69 0.96 -4.05
C ILE A 141 2.00 0.86 -4.83
N GLU A 142 2.83 -0.10 -4.45
CA GLU A 142 4.10 -0.40 -5.11
C GLU A 142 4.28 -1.91 -5.18
N ALA A 143 4.53 -2.47 -6.36
CA ALA A 143 4.63 -3.91 -6.54
C ALA A 143 6.05 -4.44 -6.26
N GLN A 144 7.07 -3.62 -6.49
CA GLN A 144 8.47 -4.00 -6.32
C GLN A 144 8.86 -3.99 -4.83
N PRO A 145 9.26 -5.14 -4.25
CA PRO A 145 9.49 -5.21 -2.81
C PRO A 145 10.65 -4.35 -2.30
N GLU A 146 11.71 -4.15 -3.09
CA GLU A 146 12.82 -3.28 -2.70
C GLU A 146 12.40 -1.80 -2.64
N LEU A 147 11.56 -1.36 -3.59
CA LEU A 147 10.99 -0.02 -3.57
C LEU A 147 10.02 0.15 -2.39
N GLY A 148 9.18 -0.85 -2.14
CA GLY A 148 8.29 -0.88 -0.98
C GLY A 148 9.03 -0.76 0.36
N LYS A 149 10.18 -1.45 0.51
CA LYS A 149 11.05 -1.29 1.69
C LYS A 149 11.57 0.13 1.84
N MET A 150 11.99 0.77 0.76
CA MET A 150 12.44 2.17 0.79
C MET A 150 11.29 3.12 1.12
N LEU A 151 10.12 2.93 0.53
CA LEU A 151 8.91 3.72 0.80
C LEU A 151 8.53 3.68 2.28
N MET A 152 8.58 2.50 2.92
CA MET A 152 8.29 2.38 4.36
C MET A 152 9.21 3.24 5.23
N THR A 153 10.45 3.53 4.80
CA THR A 153 11.36 4.40 5.56
C THR A 153 10.98 5.88 5.53
N LYS A 154 10.11 6.30 4.62
CA LYS A 154 9.78 7.73 4.40
C LYS A 154 8.76 8.29 5.38
N ASN A 155 8.12 7.44 6.18
CA ASN A 155 7.05 7.83 7.11
C ASN A 155 5.90 8.60 6.44
N ARG A 156 5.49 8.14 5.24
CA ARG A 156 4.32 8.68 4.54
C ARG A 156 3.06 8.60 5.40
N LYS A 157 2.16 9.57 5.22
CA LYS A 157 0.87 9.74 5.93
C LYS A 157 -0.31 9.15 5.17
N ALA A 158 -0.03 8.35 4.15
CA ALA A 158 -0.99 7.54 3.42
C ALA A 158 -0.91 6.08 3.86
N TRP A 159 -1.98 5.33 3.61
CA TRP A 159 -1.94 3.87 3.65
C TRP A 159 -0.93 3.37 2.62
N PHE A 160 -0.34 2.21 2.88
CA PHE A 160 0.60 1.58 1.94
C PHE A 160 0.28 0.11 1.74
N ALA A 161 0.35 -0.35 0.50
CA ALA A 161 0.26 -1.76 0.13
C ALA A 161 1.40 -2.13 -0.82
N ASN A 162 2.29 -3.05 -0.39
CA ASN A 162 3.37 -3.55 -1.23
C ASN A 162 2.88 -4.71 -2.12
N VAL A 163 1.96 -4.40 -3.03
CA VAL A 163 1.25 -5.33 -3.91
C VAL A 163 1.08 -4.70 -5.29
N CYS A 164 0.59 -5.45 -6.26
CA CYS A 164 0.18 -4.90 -7.54
C CYS A 164 -1.34 -4.65 -7.61
N LEU A 165 -1.78 -3.68 -8.41
CA LEU A 165 -3.19 -3.62 -8.83
C LEU A 165 -3.43 -4.69 -9.90
N SER A 166 -4.46 -5.51 -9.69
CA SER A 166 -4.75 -6.61 -10.59
C SER A 166 -5.20 -6.10 -11.96
N PRO A 167 -4.53 -6.53 -13.05
CA PRO A 167 -4.99 -6.29 -14.43
C PRO A 167 -6.17 -7.21 -14.81
N TYR A 168 -6.69 -7.98 -13.85
CA TYR A 168 -7.83 -8.88 -14.00
C TYR A 168 -8.86 -8.62 -12.88
N SER A 169 -10.10 -9.08 -13.07
CA SER A 169 -11.18 -8.95 -12.08
C SER A 169 -11.11 -10.01 -10.96
N ASN A 170 -9.92 -10.49 -10.60
CA ASN A 170 -9.69 -11.47 -9.54
C ASN A 170 -8.37 -11.21 -8.81
N ILE A 171 -8.24 -11.82 -7.62
CA ILE A 171 -6.98 -11.86 -6.86
C ILE A 171 -6.06 -12.85 -7.56
N SER A 172 -4.79 -12.46 -7.74
CA SER A 172 -3.83 -13.31 -8.43
C SER A 172 -2.40 -13.10 -7.97
N GLU A 173 -1.51 -14.00 -8.42
CA GLU A 173 -0.07 -13.82 -8.35
C GLU A 173 0.45 -13.71 -9.77
N ILE A 174 1.15 -12.62 -10.05
CA ILE A 174 1.63 -12.32 -11.40
C ILE A 174 3.15 -12.27 -11.39
N GLU A 175 3.75 -12.84 -12.42
CA GLU A 175 5.20 -12.80 -12.61
C GLU A 175 5.66 -11.35 -12.76
N PHE A 176 6.72 -10.99 -12.07
CA PHE A 176 7.26 -9.64 -11.98
C PHE A 176 8.72 -9.64 -12.42
N ALA A 177 9.11 -8.57 -13.10
CA ALA A 177 10.48 -8.34 -13.50
C ALA A 177 10.98 -6.99 -12.99
N VAL A 178 12.27 -6.92 -12.72
CA VAL A 178 12.95 -5.69 -12.29
C VAL A 178 14.11 -5.39 -13.22
N GLY A 179 14.36 -4.11 -13.47
CA GLY A 179 15.50 -3.65 -14.26
C GLY A 179 16.82 -4.20 -13.72
N ARG A 180 17.71 -4.63 -14.60
CA ARG A 180 19.06 -5.12 -14.24
C ARG A 180 19.99 -4.00 -13.81
N PHE A 181 19.81 -2.84 -14.42
CA PHE A 181 20.61 -1.66 -14.16
C PHE A 181 19.75 -0.63 -13.47
N MET A 182 20.32 0.02 -12.45
CA MET A 182 19.73 1.25 -11.93
C MET A 182 19.78 2.26 -13.08
N ASN A 183 18.64 2.84 -13.40
CA ASN A 183 18.65 3.89 -14.40
C ASN A 183 19.38 5.10 -13.81
N ALA A 184 20.43 5.59 -14.48
CA ALA A 184 21.21 6.74 -14.04
C ALA A 184 20.34 7.98 -13.76
N ARG A 185 19.18 8.06 -14.40
CA ARG A 185 18.15 9.09 -14.20
C ARG A 185 17.25 8.83 -12.98
N TYR A 186 16.84 7.58 -12.73
CA TYR A 186 15.81 7.25 -11.72
C TYR A 186 16.37 6.73 -10.40
N LYS A 187 17.69 6.52 -10.30
CA LYS A 187 18.40 5.95 -9.13
C LYS A 187 17.83 4.61 -8.61
N ASN A 188 16.82 4.03 -9.26
CA ASN A 188 16.18 2.77 -8.93
C ASN A 188 15.98 1.95 -10.21
N ALA A 189 15.92 0.63 -10.07
CA ALA A 189 15.53 -0.25 -11.18
C ALA A 189 14.00 -0.27 -11.30
N ILE A 190 13.49 0.02 -12.49
CA ILE A 190 12.06 0.03 -12.81
C ILE A 190 11.52 -1.42 -12.82
N GLY A 191 10.36 -1.63 -12.22
CA GLY A 191 9.67 -2.92 -12.19
C GLY A 191 8.50 -2.99 -13.16
N LYS A 192 8.18 -4.18 -13.70
CA LYS A 192 7.00 -4.38 -14.55
C LYS A 192 6.36 -5.75 -14.33
N LEU A 193 5.04 -5.83 -14.48
CA LEU A 193 4.33 -7.10 -14.56
C LEU A 193 4.61 -7.80 -15.90
N LEU A 194 4.76 -9.11 -15.85
CA LEU A 194 4.90 -10.00 -17.01
C LEU A 194 3.58 -10.71 -17.24
N LEU A 195 2.81 -10.20 -18.19
CA LEU A 195 1.54 -10.79 -18.60
C LEU A 195 1.74 -11.74 -19.79
N PRO A 196 0.85 -12.73 -20.01
CA PRO A 196 0.99 -13.67 -21.12
C PRO A 196 1.14 -12.99 -22.50
N ASP A 197 0.50 -11.83 -22.70
CA ASP A 197 0.54 -11.03 -23.92
C ASP A 197 1.63 -9.95 -23.95
N ASN A 198 2.40 -9.80 -22.85
CA ASN A 198 3.50 -8.84 -22.72
C ASN A 198 4.60 -9.38 -21.80
N SER A 199 5.09 -10.60 -22.08
CA SER A 199 6.11 -11.28 -21.29
C SER A 199 7.54 -10.96 -21.73
N TYR A 200 7.71 -10.19 -22.80
CA TYR A 200 9.04 -9.83 -23.30
C TYR A 200 9.75 -8.90 -22.31
N MET A 201 10.87 -9.40 -21.79
CA MET A 201 11.73 -8.70 -20.85
C MET A 201 12.98 -8.09 -21.50
N GLY A 202 13.34 -8.56 -22.71
CA GLY A 202 14.62 -8.27 -23.31
C GLY A 202 15.80 -8.59 -22.37
N THR A 203 16.94 -7.93 -22.61
CA THR A 203 18.13 -8.05 -21.75
C THR A 203 18.12 -7.05 -20.59
N LEU A 204 17.25 -6.04 -20.62
CA LEU A 204 17.22 -4.96 -19.63
C LEU A 204 16.59 -5.36 -18.30
N TYR A 205 15.75 -6.41 -18.28
CA TYR A 205 15.08 -6.89 -17.09
C TYR A 205 15.58 -8.27 -16.65
N ARG A 206 15.42 -8.57 -15.35
CA ARG A 206 15.57 -9.91 -14.78
C ARG A 206 14.28 -10.30 -14.06
N LYS A 207 13.99 -11.60 -14.04
CA LYS A 207 12.82 -12.13 -13.35
C LYS A 207 13.03 -11.93 -11.85
N TYR A 208 12.04 -11.36 -11.18
CA TYR A 208 12.06 -11.19 -9.74
C TYR A 208 11.39 -12.39 -9.06
N GLY A 209 10.20 -12.75 -9.56
CA GLY A 209 9.32 -13.75 -8.95
C GLY A 209 7.87 -13.30 -9.10
N LYS A 210 6.95 -13.94 -8.38
CA LYS A 210 5.55 -13.55 -8.38
C LYS A 210 5.26 -12.52 -7.30
N VAL A 211 4.38 -11.57 -7.60
CA VAL A 211 3.85 -10.59 -6.64
C VAL A 211 2.33 -10.74 -6.53
N PRO A 212 1.77 -10.55 -5.32
CA PRO A 212 0.33 -10.60 -5.13
C PRO A 212 -0.34 -9.38 -5.75
N CYS A 213 -1.49 -9.59 -6.36
CA CYS A 213 -2.23 -8.60 -7.11
C CYS A 213 -3.70 -8.62 -6.71
N PHE A 214 -4.25 -7.46 -6.36
CA PHE A 214 -5.63 -7.33 -5.88
C PHE A 214 -6.41 -6.37 -6.77
N PRO A 215 -7.69 -6.65 -7.07
CA PRO A 215 -8.56 -5.65 -7.67
C PRO A 215 -8.64 -4.41 -6.77
N ILE A 216 -8.63 -3.22 -7.37
CA ILE A 216 -8.69 -1.96 -6.62
C ILE A 216 -9.90 -1.93 -5.68
N THR A 217 -11.05 -2.44 -6.11
CA THR A 217 -12.31 -2.47 -5.36
C THR A 217 -12.18 -3.26 -4.06
N THR A 218 -11.41 -4.36 -4.08
CA THR A 218 -11.16 -5.17 -2.89
C THR A 218 -10.33 -4.41 -1.86
N ILE A 219 -9.29 -3.69 -2.30
CA ILE A 219 -8.47 -2.86 -1.42
C ILE A 219 -9.30 -1.71 -0.85
N MET A 220 -10.06 -1.03 -1.69
CA MET A 220 -10.90 0.10 -1.29
C MET A 220 -12.01 -0.32 -0.31
N ALA A 221 -12.64 -1.49 -0.53
CA ALA A 221 -13.58 -2.06 0.43
C ALA A 221 -12.94 -2.34 1.80
N ALA A 222 -11.68 -2.83 1.82
CA ALA A 222 -10.98 -3.07 3.08
C ALA A 222 -10.67 -1.78 3.85
N LEU A 223 -10.41 -0.68 3.12
CA LEU A 223 -10.26 0.66 3.68
C LEU A 223 -11.59 1.35 4.01
N GLY A 224 -12.73 0.82 3.56
CA GLY A 224 -14.04 1.46 3.71
C GLY A 224 -14.18 2.73 2.89
N VAL A 225 -13.48 2.83 1.76
CA VAL A 225 -13.47 4.00 0.88
C VAL A 225 -14.21 3.69 -0.41
N THR A 226 -15.17 4.53 -0.78
CA THR A 226 -15.99 4.38 -2.00
C THR A 226 -15.86 5.57 -2.95
N HIS A 227 -15.13 6.62 -2.54
CA HIS A 227 -14.86 7.80 -3.33
C HIS A 227 -13.37 8.13 -3.28
N VAL A 228 -12.80 8.37 -4.46
CA VAL A 228 -11.39 8.70 -4.68
C VAL A 228 -11.35 9.95 -5.53
N ASP A 229 -10.75 11.01 -5.01
CA ASP A 229 -10.62 12.26 -5.73
C ASP A 229 -9.59 12.16 -6.86
N TYR A 230 -8.51 11.41 -6.64
CA TYR A 230 -7.40 11.32 -7.59
C TYR A 230 -6.79 9.92 -7.65
N LEU A 231 -6.77 9.31 -8.83
CA LEU A 231 -6.01 8.11 -9.13
C LEU A 231 -4.84 8.46 -10.05
N SER A 232 -3.62 8.26 -9.55
CA SER A 232 -2.37 8.26 -10.32
C SER A 232 -2.01 6.82 -10.68
N LEU A 233 -1.89 6.52 -11.97
CA LEU A 233 -1.59 5.18 -12.48
C LEU A 233 -0.35 5.20 -13.38
N ASP A 234 0.76 4.72 -12.82
CA ASP A 234 2.07 4.63 -13.46
C ASP A 234 2.66 3.25 -13.12
N VAL A 235 2.47 2.26 -13.99
CA VAL A 235 2.73 0.84 -13.69
C VAL A 235 3.39 0.12 -14.85
N GLU A 236 4.08 0.88 -15.71
CA GLU A 236 5.00 0.39 -16.72
C GLU A 236 4.34 -0.54 -17.76
N GLY A 237 3.15 -0.16 -18.22
CA GLY A 237 2.51 -0.67 -19.45
C GLY A 237 1.28 -1.56 -19.27
N VAL A 238 0.77 -1.69 -18.04
CA VAL A 238 -0.47 -2.45 -17.74
C VAL A 238 -1.66 -1.54 -17.38
N GLU A 239 -1.52 -0.23 -17.56
CA GLU A 239 -2.47 0.80 -17.15
C GLU A 239 -3.86 0.51 -17.74
N LEU A 240 -3.96 0.29 -19.06
CA LEU A 240 -5.23 -0.01 -19.71
C LEU A 240 -5.90 -1.28 -19.17
N LYS A 241 -5.14 -2.30 -18.79
CA LYS A 241 -5.73 -3.53 -18.24
C LYS A 241 -6.30 -3.28 -16.85
N ILE A 242 -5.62 -2.52 -16.01
CA ILE A 242 -6.15 -2.09 -14.71
C ILE A 242 -7.36 -1.17 -14.88
N LEU A 243 -7.32 -0.22 -15.82
CA LEU A 243 -8.47 0.64 -16.12
C LEU A 243 -9.71 -0.17 -16.54
N ASN A 244 -9.53 -1.30 -17.22
CA ASN A 244 -10.62 -2.22 -17.58
C ASN A 244 -11.23 -2.95 -16.37
N THR A 245 -10.54 -3.02 -15.23
CA THR A 245 -11.06 -3.67 -14.00
C THR A 245 -11.74 -2.68 -13.05
N LEU A 246 -11.66 -1.38 -13.31
CA LEU A 246 -12.37 -0.37 -12.52
C LEU A 246 -13.90 -0.54 -12.66
N PRO A 247 -14.65 -0.37 -11.56
CA PRO A 247 -16.09 -0.39 -11.64
C PRO A 247 -16.62 0.97 -12.11
N PHE A 248 -17.27 1.00 -13.26
CA PHE A 248 -17.92 2.21 -13.79
C PHE A 248 -19.42 2.26 -13.46
N ASP A 249 -19.88 1.42 -12.53
CA ASP A 249 -21.26 1.33 -12.06
C ASP A 249 -21.55 2.23 -10.84
N GLY A 250 -20.54 2.95 -10.33
CA GLY A 250 -20.64 3.84 -9.19
C GLY A 250 -20.33 3.21 -7.83
N THR A 251 -20.00 1.92 -7.77
CA THR A 251 -19.59 1.25 -6.52
C THR A 251 -18.27 1.80 -5.95
N LEU A 252 -17.37 2.26 -6.82
CA LEU A 252 -16.21 3.08 -6.49
C LEU A 252 -16.17 4.25 -7.48
N VAL A 253 -16.27 5.46 -6.96
CA VAL A 253 -16.22 6.69 -7.77
C VAL A 253 -14.81 7.25 -7.76
N ILE A 254 -14.28 7.55 -8.95
CA ILE A 254 -12.96 8.18 -9.11
C ILE A 254 -13.15 9.48 -9.92
N ASP A 255 -12.85 10.63 -9.32
CA ASP A 255 -13.11 11.94 -9.95
C ASP A 255 -12.07 12.30 -11.02
N TYR A 256 -10.79 12.16 -10.69
CA TYR A 256 -9.68 12.44 -11.60
C TYR A 256 -8.79 11.21 -11.77
N ILE A 257 -8.39 10.96 -13.01
CA ILE A 257 -7.49 9.87 -13.37
C ILE A 257 -6.31 10.45 -14.14
N GLN A 258 -5.10 10.24 -13.64
CA GLN A 258 -3.84 10.45 -14.36
C GLN A 258 -3.26 9.08 -14.74
N VAL A 259 -2.82 8.98 -15.99
CA VAL A 259 -2.25 7.75 -16.55
C VAL A 259 -0.96 8.09 -17.25
N GLU A 260 0.12 7.39 -16.88
CA GLU A 260 1.35 7.40 -17.65
C GLU A 260 1.11 6.63 -18.97
N ILE A 261 1.35 7.29 -20.10
CA ILE A 261 0.95 6.78 -21.43
C ILE A 261 2.10 6.17 -22.23
N ASN A 262 3.35 6.36 -21.81
CA ASN A 262 4.53 6.02 -22.60
C ASN A 262 4.69 4.51 -22.82
N HIS A 263 4.27 3.72 -21.83
CA HIS A 263 4.38 2.26 -21.84
C HIS A 263 3.09 1.56 -22.29
N VAL A 264 2.01 2.32 -22.52
CA VAL A 264 0.72 1.79 -22.95
C VAL A 264 0.73 1.45 -24.43
N ARG A 265 0.33 0.22 -24.78
CA ARG A 265 0.11 -0.16 -26.19
C ARG A 265 -1.01 0.70 -26.80
N GLY A 266 -0.68 1.43 -27.87
CA GLY A 266 -1.58 2.40 -28.50
C GLY A 266 -1.57 3.79 -27.85
N GLY A 267 -0.77 3.95 -26.78
CA GLY A 267 -0.49 5.20 -26.10
C GLY A 267 -1.74 5.97 -25.66
N GLN A 268 -1.60 7.30 -25.66
CA GLN A 268 -2.65 8.23 -25.25
C GLN A 268 -3.98 8.02 -25.99
N LYS A 269 -3.95 7.71 -27.30
CA LYS A 269 -5.18 7.52 -28.09
C LYS A 269 -5.99 6.31 -27.62
N ALA A 270 -5.34 5.27 -27.14
CA ALA A 270 -6.03 4.10 -26.60
C ALA A 270 -6.65 4.41 -25.23
N VAL A 271 -5.89 5.04 -24.34
CA VAL A 271 -6.36 5.47 -23.01
C VAL A 271 -7.52 6.46 -23.13
N LYS A 272 -7.38 7.49 -23.96
CA LYS A 272 -8.40 8.53 -24.17
C LYS A 272 -9.71 7.92 -24.66
N ARG A 273 -9.68 7.11 -25.72
CA ARG A 273 -10.89 6.44 -26.23
C ARG A 273 -11.57 5.58 -25.17
N PHE A 274 -10.78 4.83 -24.39
CA PHE A 274 -11.33 4.00 -23.32
C PHE A 274 -12.02 4.86 -22.25
N LEU A 275 -11.32 5.84 -21.66
CA LEU A 275 -11.86 6.66 -20.58
C LEU A 275 -13.04 7.53 -21.04
N GLU A 276 -13.02 8.06 -22.26
CA GLU A 276 -14.16 8.79 -22.84
C GLU A 276 -15.41 7.92 -22.98
N SER A 277 -15.25 6.64 -23.33
CA SER A 277 -16.35 5.66 -23.36
C SER A 277 -16.89 5.31 -21.98
N LYS A 278 -16.12 5.61 -20.91
CA LYS A 278 -16.47 5.37 -19.51
C LYS A 278 -16.94 6.63 -18.78
N GLY A 279 -17.21 7.71 -19.51
CA GLY A 279 -17.73 8.94 -18.91
C GLY A 279 -16.68 9.87 -18.35
N TYR A 280 -15.44 9.85 -18.86
CA TYR A 280 -14.40 10.81 -18.49
C TYR A 280 -14.07 11.74 -19.67
N ASP A 281 -13.78 13.00 -19.38
CA ASP A 281 -13.28 13.96 -20.35
C ASP A 281 -11.76 14.11 -20.21
N PHE A 282 -11.07 14.16 -21.34
CA PHE A 282 -9.65 14.50 -21.38
C PHE A 282 -9.46 15.97 -21.00
N LEU A 283 -8.53 16.24 -20.08
CA LEU A 283 -8.20 17.60 -19.65
C LEU A 283 -6.98 18.14 -20.40
N PHE A 284 -5.83 17.51 -20.18
CA PHE A 284 -4.55 17.93 -20.75
C PHE A 284 -3.52 16.80 -20.66
N MET A 285 -2.38 17.00 -21.31
CA MET A 285 -1.18 16.20 -21.13
C MET A 285 -0.09 17.02 -20.45
N HIS A 286 0.74 16.34 -19.68
CA HIS A 286 2.01 16.87 -19.18
C HIS A 286 3.09 15.81 -19.41
N ASP A 287 4.05 16.09 -20.27
CA ASP A 287 5.05 15.12 -20.72
C ASP A 287 4.45 13.78 -21.16
N ILE A 288 4.64 12.74 -20.35
CA ILE A 288 4.21 11.36 -20.61
C ILE A 288 2.95 10.98 -19.83
N ASP A 289 2.24 11.97 -19.29
CA ASP A 289 1.06 11.77 -18.46
C ASP A 289 -0.17 12.44 -19.06
N ALA A 290 -1.29 11.71 -19.07
CA ALA A 290 -2.58 12.20 -19.54
C ALA A 290 -3.58 12.26 -18.38
N PHE A 291 -4.27 13.41 -18.26
CA PHE A 291 -5.20 13.70 -17.17
C PHE A 291 -6.64 13.71 -17.67
N TYR A 292 -7.53 13.11 -16.89
CA TYR A 292 -8.94 12.94 -17.20
C TYR A 292 -9.81 13.27 -15.99
N LYS A 293 -11.03 13.77 -16.24
CA LYS A 293 -12.02 14.10 -15.22
C LYS A 293 -13.34 13.40 -15.50
N ARG A 294 -13.99 12.84 -14.47
CA ARG A 294 -15.32 12.24 -14.58
C ARG A 294 -16.36 13.29 -14.99
N ARG A 295 -17.28 12.92 -15.89
CA ARG A 295 -18.49 13.69 -16.19
C ARG A 295 -19.45 13.59 -15.00
N PHE A 296 -20.08 14.72 -14.67
CA PHE A 296 -21.12 14.80 -13.64
C PHE A 296 -22.50 14.69 -14.26
#